data_AF-A0A2S8BLS6-F1
#
_entry.id   AF-A0A2S8BLS6-F1
#
_cell.length_a   1.000
_cell.length_b   1.000
_cell.length_c   1.000
_cell.angle_alpha   90.00
_cell.angle_beta   90.00
_cell.angle_gamma   90.00
#
_symmetry.space_group_name_H-M   'P 1'
#
loop_
_entity.id
_entity.type
_entity.pdbx_description
1 polymer ?
#
loop_
_entity_poly.entity_id
_entity_poly.type
_entity_poly.pdbx_seq_one_letter_code
_entity_poly.pdbx_strand_id
1 'polypeptide(L)' 'MIAMRGLGDPDAFPVTDLGVQIAAKQLALPADSRTLTERSGRWRPWRSYATQHLWTALDHAVNHWPPKEVA' A
#
# COMPACT_ATOMS: atom_id res chain seq x y z
N MET A 1 -0.98 -11.16 -1.67
CA MET A 1 -2.04 -11.00 -0.66
C MET A 1 -2.10 -12.12 0.37
N ILE A 2 -1.96 -13.40 -0.01
CA ILE A 2 -2.07 -14.53 0.95
C ILE A 2 -1.09 -14.41 2.13
N ALA A 3 0.20 -14.17 1.88
CA ALA A 3 1.18 -13.98 2.96
C ALA A 3 0.75 -12.89 3.95
N MET A 4 0.38 -11.71 3.43
CA MET A 4 -0.06 -10.56 4.24
C MET A 4 -1.38 -10.80 5.00
N ARG A 5 -2.45 -11.23 4.30
CA ARG A 5 -3.82 -11.27 4.85
C ARG A 5 -4.22 -12.64 5.41
N GLY A 6 -3.74 -13.72 4.80
CA GLY A 6 -4.06 -15.10 5.20
C GLY A 6 -3.11 -15.65 6.26
N LEU A 7 -1.81 -15.35 6.13
CA LEU A 7 -0.78 -15.84 7.06
C LEU A 7 -0.33 -14.79 8.08
N GLY A 8 -0.77 -13.53 7.93
CA GLY A 8 -0.41 -12.45 8.84
C GLY A 8 1.07 -12.05 8.78
N ASP A 9 1.77 -12.30 7.67
CA ASP A 9 3.17 -11.92 7.48
C ASP A 9 3.31 -10.39 7.58
N PRO A 10 4.01 -9.85 8.60
CA PRO A 10 4.14 -8.41 8.80
C PRO A 10 5.05 -7.75 7.76
N ASP A 11 5.88 -8.53 7.05
CA ASP A 11 6.89 -8.03 6.13
C ASP A 11 6.59 -8.34 4.64
N ALA A 12 5.42 -8.90 4.35
CA ALA A 12 4.98 -9.12 2.98
C ALA A 12 4.77 -7.79 2.24
N PHE A 13 5.23 -7.71 0.98
CA PHE A 13 5.11 -6.52 0.15
C PHE A 13 4.69 -6.87 -1.29
N PRO A 14 3.42 -6.65 -1.69
CA PRO A 14 2.93 -7.00 -3.02
C PRO A 14 3.29 -5.90 -4.03
N VAL A 15 4.54 -5.82 -4.45
CA VAL A 15 5.04 -4.72 -5.30
C VAL A 15 4.37 -4.62 -6.68
N THR A 16 3.76 -5.71 -7.17
CA THR A 16 3.00 -5.73 -8.43
C THR A 16 1.53 -5.36 -8.25
N ASP A 17 1.09 -5.04 -7.03
CA ASP A 17 -0.25 -4.54 -6.78
C ASP A 17 -0.44 -3.16 -7.43
N LEU A 18 -1.51 -3.01 -8.21
CA LEU A 18 -1.76 -1.77 -8.95
C LEU A 18 -2.01 -0.59 -8.00
N GLY A 19 -2.71 -0.82 -6.88
CA GLY A 19 -2.94 0.20 -5.87
C GLY A 19 -1.63 0.69 -5.25
N VAL A 20 -0.72 -0.23 -4.90
CA VAL A 20 0.63 0.09 -4.40
C VAL A 20 1.42 0.93 -5.39
N GLN A 21 1.42 0.58 -6.69
CA GLN A 21 2.16 1.33 -7.72
C GLN A 21 1.56 2.72 -7.96
N ILE A 22 0.24 2.84 -8.00
CA ILE A 22 -0.45 4.13 -8.15
C ILE A 22 -0.19 5.01 -6.93
N ALA A 23 -0.30 4.47 -5.72
CA ALA A 23 -0.06 5.21 -4.49
C ALA A 23 1.39 5.70 -4.41
N ALA A 24 2.35 4.83 -4.74
CA ALA A 24 3.76 5.20 -4.83
C ALA A 24 3.97 6.36 -5.82
N LYS A 25 3.37 6.30 -7.01
CA LYS A 25 3.43 7.38 -8.00
C LYS A 25 2.82 8.69 -7.48
N GLN A 26 1.66 8.65 -6.84
CA GLN A 26 1.00 9.84 -6.27
C GLN A 26 1.83 10.49 -5.16
N LEU A 27 2.53 9.68 -4.36
CA LEU A 27 3.41 10.14 -3.28
C LEU A 27 4.83 10.50 -3.75
N ALA A 28 5.06 10.60 -5.06
CA ALA A 28 6.37 10.85 -5.66
C ALA A 28 7.47 9.85 -5.19
N LEU A 29 7.07 8.62 -4.88
CA LEU A 29 7.97 7.50 -4.64
C LEU A 29 8.35 6.83 -5.97
N PRO A 30 9.44 6.06 -6.01
CA PRO A 30 9.74 5.22 -7.16
C PRO A 30 8.57 4.25 -7.41
N ALA A 31 8.05 4.21 -8.63
CA ALA A 31 6.79 3.51 -8.95
C ALA A 31 6.98 2.31 -9.90
N ASP A 32 8.18 2.06 -10.40
CA ASP A 32 8.49 0.79 -11.06
C ASP A 32 8.75 -0.30 -10.00
N SER A 33 8.43 -1.55 -10.34
CA SER A 33 8.45 -2.65 -9.37
C SER A 33 9.83 -2.88 -8.75
N ARG A 34 10.91 -2.64 -9.50
CA ARG A 34 12.27 -2.93 -9.02
C ARG A 34 12.69 -1.89 -7.99
N THR A 35 12.64 -0.61 -8.34
CA THR A 35 13.05 0.47 -7.44
C THR A 35 12.12 0.60 -6.24
N LEU A 36 10.83 0.29 -6.40
CA LEU A 36 9.89 0.25 -5.27
C LEU A 36 10.19 -0.92 -4.32
N THR A 37 10.60 -2.08 -4.84
CA THR A 37 11.07 -3.20 -4.00
C THR A 37 12.29 -2.80 -3.19
N GLU A 38 13.29 -2.17 -3.82
CA GLU A 38 14.49 -1.68 -3.14
C GLU A 38 14.14 -0.62 -2.08
N ARG A 39 13.28 0.34 -2.43
CA ARG A 39 12.79 1.38 -1.50
C ARG A 39 12.06 0.77 -0.30
N SER A 40 11.25 -0.26 -0.54
CA SER A 40 10.46 -0.94 0.50
C SER A 40 11.32 -1.53 1.62
N GLY A 41 12.61 -1.80 1.34
CA GLY A 41 13.55 -2.34 2.33
C GLY A 41 13.68 -1.48 3.59
N ARG A 42 13.45 -0.16 3.48
CA ARG A 42 13.45 0.79 4.61
C ARG A 42 12.29 0.58 5.60
N TRP A 43 11.23 -0.11 5.18
CA TRP A 43 10.06 -0.38 6.01
C TRP A 43 10.06 -1.76 6.64
N ARG A 44 11.12 -2.56 6.43
CA ARG A 44 11.27 -3.85 7.12
C ARG A 44 11.37 -3.62 8.64
N PRO A 45 10.81 -4.52 9.47
CA PRO A 45 10.10 -5.76 9.13
C PRO A 45 8.58 -5.58 8.96
N TRP A 46 8.10 -4.37 8.66
CA TRP A 46 6.68 -3.99 8.68
C TRP A 46 6.14 -3.56 7.31
N ARG A 47 6.65 -4.12 6.22
CA ARG A 47 6.24 -3.72 4.86
C ARG A 47 4.75 -3.96 4.56
N SER A 48 4.09 -4.90 5.25
CA SER A 48 2.64 -5.07 5.15
C SER A 48 1.88 -3.85 5.68
N TYR A 49 2.40 -3.17 6.70
CA TYR A 49 1.80 -1.93 7.21
C TYR A 49 2.02 -0.77 6.25
N ALA A 50 3.21 -0.65 5.67
CA ALA A 50 3.46 0.34 4.62
C ALA A 50 2.51 0.15 3.43
N THR A 51 2.23 -1.09 3.05
CA THR A 51 1.23 -1.44 2.02
C THR A 51 -0.16 -0.92 2.38
N GLN A 52 -0.60 -1.09 3.63
CA GLN A 52 -1.89 -0.55 4.09
C GLN A 52 -1.93 0.98 4.01
N HIS A 53 -0.87 1.67 4.45
CA HIS A 53 -0.78 3.11 4.35
C HIS A 53 -0.81 3.61 2.89
N LEU A 54 -0.14 2.90 1.98
CA LEU A 54 -0.18 3.22 0.55
C LEU A 54 -1.62 3.11 0.00
N TRP A 55 -2.36 2.06 0.34
CA TRP A 55 -3.77 1.96 -0.08
C TRP A 55 -4.66 3.06 0.51
N THR A 56 -4.43 3.47 1.76
CA THR A 56 -5.21 4.56 2.38
C THR A 56 -4.89 5.93 1.78
N ALA A 57 -3.74 6.09 1.14
CA ALA A 57 -3.36 7.33 0.47
C ALA A 57 -4.07 7.53 -0.88
N LEU A 58 -4.67 6.48 -1.44
CA LEU A 58 -5.44 6.56 -2.68
C LEU A 58 -6.80 7.20 -2.43
N ASP A 59 -7.26 7.98 -3.40
CA ASP A 59 -8.65 8.42 -3.44
C ASP A 59 -9.55 7.28 -3.94
N HIS A 60 -10.08 6.51 -2.99
CA HIS A 60 -11.01 5.40 -3.25
C HIS A 60 -12.18 5.49 -2.28
N ALA A 61 -13.40 5.20 -2.75
CA ALA A 61 -14.62 5.33 -1.94
C ALA A 61 -14.55 4.59 -0.60
N VAL A 62 -13.85 3.45 -0.56
CA VAL A 62 -13.63 2.66 0.67
C VAL A 62 -12.87 3.43 1.76
N ASN A 63 -11.99 4.35 1.39
CA ASN A 63 -11.21 5.17 2.33
C ASN A 63 -12.04 6.33 2.91
N HIS A 64 -13.22 6.61 2.34
CA HIS A 64 -14.15 7.64 2.80
C HIS A 64 -15.35 7.07 3.56
N TRP A 65 -15.24 5.83 4.07
CA TRP A 65 -16.31 5.16 4.82
C TRP A 65 -16.22 5.42 6.33
N PRO A 66 -17.35 5.64 7.04
CA PRO A 66 -18.71 5.73 6.53
C PRO A 66 -18.93 7.02 5.71
N PRO A 67 -19.84 7.01 4.70
CA PRO A 67 -20.10 8.18 3.89
C PRO A 67 -20.56 9.30 4.82
N LYS A 68 -19.92 10.47 4.70
CA LYS A 68 -20.36 11.65 5.47
C LYS A 68 -21.73 12.06 4.91
N GLU A 69 -22.77 11.98 5.74
CA GLU A 69 -24.09 12.49 5.37
C GLU A 69 -23.95 13.97 5.01
N VAL A 70 -24.39 14.33 3.81
CA VAL A 70 -24.53 15.73 3.38
C VAL A 70 -25.71 16.31 4.14
N ALA A 71 -25.42 17.24 5.06
CA ALA A 71 -26.41 18.01 5.81
C ALA A 71 -27.24 18.93 4.91
#